data_AF-A0A1I4YCY6-F1
#
_entry.id   AF-A0A1I4YCY6-F1
#
_cell.length_a   1.000
_cell.length_b   1.000
_cell.length_c   1.000
_cell.angle_alpha   90.00
_cell.angle_beta   90.00
_cell.angle_gamma   90.00
#
_symmetry.space_group_name_H-M   'P 1'
#
loop_
_entity.id
_entity.type
_entity.pdbx_description
1 polymer ?
#
loop_
_entity_poly.entity_id
_entity_poly.type
_entity_poly.pdbx_seq_one_letter_code
_entity_poly.pdbx_strand_id
1 'polypeptide(L)'
;MKDIHEIANIYAKNLASQKGQKVYSVETWNYSNTPKLAPYKSDQVRVEAHEDMQWEFYDVKEDEFKFTEYDWYNHTSEVIEKRLKYEKLQIESATWSVRSPIKVGIDFQLKVLFPFVSEDREKLSTSIKVGDNFSKTVTNTWRYQEDRMLEIKPHTHSWGYKHLLMKRGTAYWTQSCQYIGAAGILLLDGNKMRLHIVYLGEIFNRIKYDMHESSLLEGYKSTSRSDIILANVSGSLDYNYFIKLNEYAYEKPLDD
;
A
#
# COMPACT_ATOMS: atom_id res chain seq x y z
N MET A 1 10.81 3.58 15.24
CA MET A 1 10.56 4.45 14.08
C MET A 1 10.88 5.86 14.51
N LYS A 2 11.60 6.64 13.70
CA LYS A 2 12.03 8.00 14.09
C LYS A 2 10.96 9.02 13.66
N ASP A 3 10.53 9.87 14.60
CA ASP A 3 9.56 10.95 14.36
C ASP A 3 10.28 12.29 14.12
N ILE A 4 9.73 13.14 13.25
CA ILE A 4 10.23 14.50 13.00
C ILE A 4 10.32 15.33 14.28
N HIS A 5 9.40 15.09 15.22
CA HIS A 5 9.41 15.77 16.51
C HIS A 5 10.62 15.36 17.37
N GLU A 6 11.02 14.08 17.33
CA GLU A 6 12.21 13.59 18.04
C GLU A 6 13.49 14.18 17.44
N ILE A 7 13.57 14.26 16.10
CA ILE A 7 14.68 14.89 15.37
C ILE A 7 14.80 16.37 15.75
N ALA A 8 13.69 17.11 15.77
CA ALA A 8 13.68 18.51 16.18
C ALA A 8 14.12 18.68 17.64
N ASN A 9 13.73 17.77 18.55
CA ASN A 9 14.17 17.79 19.94
C ASN A 9 15.67 17.55 20.10
N ILE A 10 16.25 16.62 19.33
CA ILE A 10 17.70 16.36 19.35
C ILE A 10 18.45 17.61 18.90
N TYR A 11 18.04 18.21 17.79
CA TYR A 11 18.61 19.47 17.30
C TYR A 11 18.47 20.60 18.32
N ALA A 12 17.29 20.77 18.94
CA ALA A 12 17.06 21.80 19.95
C ALA A 12 18.01 21.67 21.16
N LYS A 13 18.27 20.44 21.62
CA LYS A 13 19.24 20.17 22.69
C LYS A 13 20.66 20.55 22.30
N ASN A 14 21.07 20.23 21.07
CA ASN A 14 22.38 20.61 20.55
C ASN A 14 22.51 22.15 20.46
N LEU A 15 21.51 22.82 19.88
CA LEU A 15 21.46 24.28 19.78
C LEU A 15 21.50 24.96 21.15
N ALA A 16 20.76 24.42 22.13
CA ALA A 16 20.76 24.93 23.49
C ALA A 16 22.14 24.79 24.14
N SER A 17 22.78 23.62 23.99
CA SER A 17 24.13 23.36 24.50
C SER A 17 25.16 24.35 23.94
N GLN A 18 25.16 24.56 22.61
CA GLN A 18 26.05 25.52 21.94
C GLN A 18 25.87 26.96 22.45
N LYS A 19 24.65 27.31 22.90
CA LYS A 19 24.30 28.65 23.39
C LYS A 19 24.38 28.79 24.91
N GLY A 20 24.73 27.73 25.65
CA GLY A 20 24.67 27.74 27.12
C GLY A 20 23.25 27.90 27.68
N GLN A 21 22.24 27.45 26.93
CA GLN A 21 20.81 27.60 27.24
C GLN A 21 20.18 26.25 27.57
N LYS A 22 18.93 26.26 28.09
CA LYS A 22 18.12 25.06 28.30
C LYS A 22 16.93 25.04 27.35
N VAL A 23 16.55 23.86 26.85
CA VAL A 23 15.32 23.71 26.07
C VAL A 23 14.13 23.80 27.03
N TYR A 24 13.18 24.69 26.74
CA TYR A 24 11.92 24.82 27.48
C TYR A 24 10.82 24.02 26.80
N SER A 25 10.62 24.24 25.50
CA SER A 25 9.69 23.49 24.69
C SER A 25 10.15 23.41 23.24
N VAL A 26 9.74 22.35 22.58
CA VAL A 26 9.87 22.13 21.15
C VAL A 26 8.49 21.74 20.67
N GLU A 27 7.99 22.39 19.62
CA GLU A 27 6.71 22.06 19.01
C GLU A 27 6.89 21.98 17.50
N THR A 28 6.28 20.97 16.89
CA THR A 28 6.28 20.76 15.42
C THR A 28 4.88 20.64 14.85
N TRP A 29 3.92 20.12 15.63
CA TRP A 29 2.60 19.74 15.13
C TRP A 29 1.46 20.66 15.59
N ASN A 30 1.58 21.25 16.78
CA ASN A 30 0.53 22.10 17.34
C ASN A 30 1.14 23.20 18.20
N TYR A 31 1.35 24.36 17.58
CA TYR A 31 1.91 25.54 18.24
C TYR A 31 0.99 26.18 19.27
N SER A 32 -0.27 25.76 19.34
CA SER A 32 -1.24 26.31 20.28
C SER A 32 -0.98 25.86 21.72
N ASN A 33 -0.21 24.79 21.90
CA ASN A 33 0.14 24.26 23.22
C ASN A 33 1.11 25.19 23.96
N THR A 34 1.94 25.93 23.22
CA THR A 34 2.76 27.00 23.79
C THR A 34 2.28 28.37 23.29
N PRO A 35 1.69 29.24 24.14
CA PRO A 35 1.13 30.53 23.72
C PRO A 35 2.06 31.44 22.90
N LYS A 36 3.38 31.34 23.12
CA LYS A 36 4.40 32.10 22.38
C LYS A 36 4.59 31.64 20.93
N LEU A 37 4.22 30.40 20.63
CA LEU A 37 4.33 29.79 19.30
C LEU A 37 3.05 29.93 18.48
N ALA A 38 1.90 30.18 19.13
CA ALA A 38 0.59 30.26 18.48
C ALA A 38 0.54 31.13 17.20
N PRO A 39 1.22 32.30 17.10
CA PRO A 39 1.21 33.11 15.87
C PRO A 39 1.81 32.42 14.63
N TYR A 40 2.64 31.38 14.81
CA TYR A 40 3.39 30.73 13.72
C TYR A 40 2.72 29.45 13.21
N LYS A 41 1.42 29.27 13.48
CA LYS A 41 0.69 28.04 13.12
C LYS A 41 0.76 27.70 11.62
N SER A 42 0.96 28.68 10.75
CA SER A 42 1.16 28.45 9.31
C SER A 42 2.39 27.59 9.03
N ASP A 43 3.44 27.78 9.83
CA ASP A 43 4.77 27.17 9.71
C ASP A 43 4.87 25.82 10.44
N GLN A 44 3.79 25.36 11.08
CA GLN A 44 3.76 24.04 11.69
C GLN A 44 3.98 22.95 10.63
N VAL A 45 4.56 21.83 11.04
CA VAL A 45 4.82 20.71 10.17
C VAL A 45 3.51 20.16 9.60
N ARG A 46 3.46 20.07 8.28
CA ARG A 46 2.43 19.38 7.51
C ARG A 46 3.08 18.25 6.75
N VAL A 47 2.31 17.20 6.51
CA VAL A 47 2.78 16.05 5.73
C VAL A 47 1.79 15.81 4.61
N GLU A 48 2.33 15.65 3.42
CA GLU A 48 1.57 15.46 2.20
C GLU A 48 2.19 14.32 1.39
N ALA A 49 1.38 13.62 0.60
CA ALA A 49 1.90 12.70 -0.39
C ALA A 49 2.65 13.49 -1.47
N HIS A 50 3.86 13.04 -1.80
CA HIS A 50 4.72 13.62 -2.82
C HIS A 50 4.95 12.55 -3.89
N GLU A 51 4.77 12.88 -5.16
CA GLU A 51 4.82 11.93 -6.29
C GLU A 51 3.77 10.81 -6.26
N ASP A 52 3.60 10.18 -7.42
CA ASP A 52 2.79 8.98 -7.56
C ASP A 52 3.50 7.76 -6.92
N MET A 53 2.68 6.86 -6.41
CA MET A 53 3.12 5.59 -5.86
C MET A 53 3.87 4.75 -6.89
N GLN A 54 5.09 4.35 -6.55
CA GLN A 54 5.91 3.47 -7.39
C GLN A 54 5.62 2.02 -7.05
N TRP A 55 5.57 1.17 -8.07
CA TRP A 55 5.26 -0.26 -7.95
C TRP A 55 6.31 -1.12 -8.64
N GLU A 56 6.71 -2.19 -7.97
CA GLU A 56 7.61 -3.20 -8.49
C GLU A 56 6.97 -4.58 -8.31
N PHE A 57 6.71 -5.28 -9.41
CA PHE A 57 6.04 -6.59 -9.39
C PHE A 57 7.07 -7.71 -9.48
N TYR A 58 6.99 -8.67 -8.56
CA TYR A 58 7.88 -9.84 -8.49
C TYR A 58 7.07 -11.13 -8.40
N ASP A 59 7.71 -12.25 -8.74
CA ASP A 59 7.21 -13.61 -8.53
C ASP A 59 5.77 -13.85 -9.00
N VAL A 60 5.43 -13.24 -10.13
CA VAL A 60 4.14 -13.43 -10.79
C VAL A 60 4.04 -14.89 -11.22
N LYS A 61 3.11 -15.61 -10.60
CA LYS A 61 2.76 -16.98 -10.99
C LYS A 61 1.33 -17.01 -11.49
N GLU A 62 1.16 -17.69 -12.60
CA GLU A 62 -0.15 -18.05 -13.10
C GLU A 62 -0.39 -19.51 -12.73
N ASP A 63 -1.51 -19.75 -12.06
CA ASP A 63 -1.96 -21.08 -11.71
C ASP A 63 -3.29 -21.32 -12.42
N GLU A 64 -3.40 -22.49 -13.05
CA GLU A 64 -4.63 -22.93 -13.68
C GLU A 64 -5.24 -24.04 -12.83
N PHE A 65 -6.47 -23.83 -12.38
CA PHE A 65 -7.19 -24.79 -11.55
C PHE A 65 -8.38 -25.35 -12.31
N LYS A 66 -8.48 -26.68 -12.37
CA LYS A 66 -9.68 -27.33 -12.88
C LYS A 66 -10.89 -26.92 -12.04
N PHE A 67 -11.82 -26.24 -12.69
CA PHE A 67 -13.00 -25.65 -12.06
C PHE A 67 -14.15 -26.67 -12.07
N THR A 68 -14.48 -27.21 -13.23
CA THR A 68 -15.48 -28.28 -13.38
C THR A 68 -15.12 -29.15 -14.59
N GLU A 69 -15.69 -30.36 -14.64
CA GLU A 69 -15.66 -31.23 -15.81
C GLU A 69 -16.99 -31.96 -15.97
N TYR A 70 -17.27 -32.36 -17.20
CA TYR A 70 -18.31 -33.32 -17.52
C TYR A 70 -17.78 -34.31 -18.57
N ASP A 71 -18.32 -35.51 -18.51
CA ASP A 71 -18.00 -36.60 -19.42
C ASP A 71 -19.27 -37.46 -19.57
N TRP A 72 -19.86 -37.44 -20.77
CA TRP A 72 -21.16 -38.03 -21.05
C TRP A 72 -21.18 -38.75 -22.40
N TYR A 73 -21.85 -39.90 -22.41
CA TYR A 73 -22.00 -40.75 -23.58
C TYR A 73 -23.47 -40.81 -23.98
N ASN A 74 -23.73 -40.65 -25.27
CA ASN A 74 -25.05 -40.87 -25.85
C ASN A 74 -24.99 -42.09 -26.79
N HIS A 75 -25.36 -43.26 -26.27
CA HIS A 75 -25.47 -44.50 -27.05
C HIS A 75 -26.81 -44.65 -27.78
N THR A 76 -27.67 -43.63 -27.71
CA THR A 76 -29.01 -43.69 -28.28
C THR A 76 -29.04 -43.06 -29.68
N SER A 77 -30.12 -43.32 -30.41
CA SER A 77 -30.35 -42.70 -31.73
C SER A 77 -31.03 -41.32 -31.62
N GLU A 78 -31.28 -40.83 -30.41
CA GLU A 78 -31.94 -39.55 -30.13
C GLU A 78 -30.97 -38.57 -29.46
N VAL A 79 -31.20 -37.26 -29.61
CA VAL A 79 -30.45 -36.25 -28.85
C VAL A 79 -30.83 -36.38 -27.39
N ILE A 80 -29.85 -36.39 -26.49
CA ILE A 80 -30.09 -36.34 -25.05
C ILE A 80 -29.71 -34.98 -24.49
N GLU A 81 -30.55 -34.46 -23.60
CA GLU A 81 -30.26 -33.23 -22.87
C GLU A 81 -29.66 -33.55 -21.50
N LYS A 82 -28.54 -32.90 -21.17
CA LYS A 82 -27.89 -32.99 -19.87
C LYS A 82 -27.75 -31.62 -19.26
N ARG A 83 -28.17 -31.49 -18.01
CA ARG A 83 -28.04 -30.24 -17.24
C ARG A 83 -26.65 -30.16 -16.63
N LEU A 84 -25.86 -29.18 -17.05
CA LEU A 84 -24.63 -28.80 -16.38
C LEU A 84 -24.96 -27.76 -15.30
N LYS A 85 -24.92 -28.18 -14.04
CA LYS A 85 -25.11 -27.29 -12.89
C LYS A 85 -23.88 -27.31 -12.00
N TYR A 86 -23.29 -26.14 -11.76
CA TYR A 86 -22.13 -26.00 -10.90
C TYR A 86 -22.20 -24.71 -10.10
N GLU A 87 -21.73 -24.75 -8.85
CA GLU A 87 -21.57 -23.58 -8.00
C GLU A 87 -20.26 -23.68 -7.23
N LYS A 88 -19.43 -22.64 -7.29
CA LYS A 88 -18.21 -22.55 -6.50
C LYS A 88 -17.94 -21.14 -6.05
N LEU A 89 -17.53 -21.03 -4.79
CA LEU A 89 -17.03 -19.79 -4.22
C LEU A 89 -15.52 -19.73 -4.45
N GLN A 90 -15.06 -18.63 -5.03
CA GLN A 90 -13.65 -18.32 -5.17
C GLN A 90 -13.33 -17.09 -4.34
N ILE A 91 -12.32 -17.20 -3.49
CA ILE A 91 -11.87 -16.09 -2.66
C ILE A 91 -10.63 -15.49 -3.31
N GLU A 92 -10.71 -14.21 -3.60
CA GLU A 92 -9.55 -13.37 -3.92
C GLU A 92 -9.08 -12.68 -2.65
N SER A 93 -7.79 -12.42 -2.57
CA SER A 93 -7.22 -11.72 -1.43
C SER A 93 -6.09 -10.80 -1.84
N ALA A 94 -5.99 -9.70 -1.09
CA ALA A 94 -4.91 -8.75 -1.15
C ALA A 94 -4.45 -8.48 0.29
N THR A 95 -3.25 -8.94 0.63
CA THR A 95 -2.63 -8.67 1.93
C THR A 95 -1.61 -7.56 1.76
N TRP A 96 -1.92 -6.43 2.38
CA TRP A 96 -1.10 -5.24 2.38
C TRP A 96 -0.21 -5.23 3.59
N SER A 97 1.08 -4.98 3.41
CA SER A 97 2.00 -4.69 4.50
C SER A 97 2.61 -3.31 4.34
N VAL A 98 2.77 -2.59 5.45
CA VAL A 98 3.55 -1.35 5.51
C VAL A 98 4.77 -1.62 6.35
N ARG A 99 5.95 -1.25 5.83
CA ARG A 99 7.20 -1.21 6.56
C ARG A 99 7.79 0.18 6.45
N SER A 100 7.74 0.92 7.54
CA SER A 100 8.27 2.27 7.56
C SER A 100 9.33 2.41 8.64
N PRO A 101 10.56 2.86 8.32
CA PRO A 101 11.54 3.23 9.35
C PRO A 101 11.16 4.53 10.07
N ILE A 102 10.22 5.28 9.48
CA ILE A 102 9.81 6.63 9.87
C ILE A 102 8.34 6.67 10.28
N LYS A 103 8.01 7.54 11.23
CA LYS A 103 6.62 7.74 11.64
C LYS A 103 6.00 8.85 10.80
N VAL A 104 5.14 8.48 9.85
CA VAL A 104 4.43 9.43 8.98
C VAL A 104 2.98 9.52 9.40
N GLY A 105 2.56 10.59 10.08
CA GLY A 105 1.21 10.71 10.65
C GLY A 105 0.08 10.98 9.64
N ILE A 106 0.11 10.35 8.47
CA ILE A 106 -0.89 10.54 7.41
C ILE A 106 -1.63 9.25 7.07
N ASP A 107 -2.89 9.41 6.67
CA ASP A 107 -3.67 8.36 6.05
C ASP A 107 -3.61 8.52 4.54
N PHE A 108 -3.26 7.47 3.81
CA PHE A 108 -3.43 7.43 2.35
C PHE A 108 -4.27 6.23 1.93
N GLN A 109 -4.94 6.36 0.79
CA GLN A 109 -5.67 5.25 0.19
C GLN A 109 -4.74 4.50 -0.76
N LEU A 110 -4.36 3.27 -0.39
CA LEU A 110 -3.74 2.37 -1.34
C LEU A 110 -4.79 1.84 -2.30
N LYS A 111 -4.57 2.09 -3.59
CA LYS A 111 -5.38 1.55 -4.69
C LYS A 111 -4.45 0.69 -5.53
N VAL A 112 -4.74 -0.61 -5.64
CA VAL A 112 -4.10 -1.38 -6.72
C VAL A 112 -4.89 -1.10 -7.98
N LEU A 113 -4.22 -0.50 -8.96
CA LEU A 113 -4.58 -0.70 -10.36
C LEU A 113 -3.85 -1.97 -10.75
N PHE A 114 -4.52 -3.13 -10.73
CA PHE A 114 -3.90 -4.35 -11.23
C PHE A 114 -3.75 -4.18 -12.74
N PRO A 115 -2.53 -4.06 -13.29
CA PRO A 115 -2.35 -3.79 -14.73
C PRO A 115 -2.74 -4.98 -15.62
N PHE A 116 -3.18 -6.09 -15.02
CA PHE A 116 -3.48 -7.36 -15.67
C PHE A 116 -4.97 -7.73 -15.61
N VAL A 117 -5.80 -6.89 -15.01
CA VAL A 117 -7.23 -7.13 -14.89
C VAL A 117 -7.93 -6.20 -15.87
N SER A 118 -8.72 -6.79 -16.76
CA SER A 118 -9.55 -6.09 -17.76
C SER A 118 -10.25 -4.86 -17.16
N GLU A 119 -10.37 -3.80 -17.96
CA GLU A 119 -10.72 -2.41 -17.59
C GLU A 119 -12.01 -2.22 -16.75
N ASP A 120 -12.82 -3.26 -16.56
CA ASP A 120 -14.14 -3.20 -15.91
C ASP A 120 -14.22 -3.81 -14.49
N ARG A 121 -13.11 -4.21 -13.86
CA ARG A 121 -13.17 -4.78 -12.49
C ARG A 121 -13.02 -3.74 -11.38
N GLU A 122 -13.82 -3.92 -10.32
CA GLU A 122 -13.73 -3.12 -9.10
C GLU A 122 -12.30 -3.16 -8.52
N LYS A 123 -11.78 -1.96 -8.21
CA LYS A 123 -10.45 -1.79 -7.65
C LYS A 123 -10.45 -2.28 -6.20
N LEU A 124 -9.62 -3.27 -5.87
CA LEU A 124 -9.30 -3.54 -4.46
C LEU A 124 -8.54 -2.34 -3.92
N SER A 125 -9.18 -1.61 -3.00
CA SER A 125 -8.59 -0.45 -2.34
C SER A 125 -8.68 -0.61 -0.84
N THR A 126 -7.70 -0.06 -0.14
CA THR A 126 -7.72 0.05 1.32
C THR A 126 -7.13 1.38 1.74
N SER A 127 -7.75 1.99 2.74
CA SER A 127 -7.10 3.09 3.46
C SER A 127 -6.05 2.53 4.41
N ILE A 128 -4.90 3.16 4.41
CA ILE A 128 -3.71 2.80 5.17
C ILE A 128 -3.27 4.04 5.93
N LYS A 129 -3.18 3.90 7.26
CA LYS A 129 -2.53 4.88 8.10
C LYS A 129 -1.05 4.56 8.14
N VAL A 130 -0.22 5.41 7.59
CA VAL A 130 1.22 5.27 7.79
C VAL A 130 1.57 5.76 9.19
N GLY A 131 2.70 5.30 9.70
CA GLY A 131 3.19 5.67 11.01
C GLY A 131 3.37 4.48 11.93
N ASP A 132 2.74 3.35 11.60
CA ASP A 132 2.91 2.07 12.27
C ASP A 132 3.17 0.97 11.24
N ASN A 133 4.02 0.01 11.59
CA ASN A 133 4.14 -1.22 10.82
C ASN A 133 2.85 -2.03 11.03
N PHE A 134 2.17 -2.37 9.93
CA PHE A 134 1.00 -3.23 10.02
C PHE A 134 0.87 -4.11 8.78
N SER A 135 0.03 -5.14 8.93
CA SER A 135 -0.45 -5.98 7.85
C SER A 135 -1.97 -6.02 7.87
N LYS A 136 -2.61 -5.88 6.71
CA LYS A 136 -4.07 -5.93 6.56
C LYS A 136 -4.44 -6.72 5.32
N THR A 137 -5.24 -7.76 5.51
CA THR A 137 -5.82 -8.53 4.41
C THR A 137 -7.21 -8.02 4.08
N VAL A 138 -7.44 -7.76 2.79
CA VAL A 138 -8.77 -7.55 2.22
C VAL A 138 -9.08 -8.76 1.37
N THR A 139 -10.27 -9.32 1.54
CA THR A 139 -10.76 -10.44 0.74
C THR A 139 -11.97 -10.00 -0.07
N ASN A 140 -12.09 -10.55 -1.27
CA ASN A 140 -13.32 -10.48 -2.05
C ASN A 140 -13.76 -11.91 -2.38
N THR A 141 -15.04 -12.20 -2.22
CA THR A 141 -15.57 -13.55 -2.48
C THR A 141 -16.45 -13.51 -3.72
N TRP A 142 -16.03 -14.20 -4.76
CA TRP A 142 -16.77 -14.37 -5.98
C TRP A 142 -17.53 -15.67 -5.95
N ARG A 143 -18.80 -15.59 -6.35
CA ARG A 143 -19.63 -16.76 -6.55
C ARG A 143 -19.76 -17.02 -8.03
N TYR A 144 -19.24 -18.16 -8.47
CA TYR A 144 -19.44 -18.65 -9.82
C TYR A 144 -20.56 -19.67 -9.81
N GLN A 145 -21.58 -19.40 -10.62
CA GLN A 145 -22.69 -20.30 -10.84
C GLN A 145 -22.82 -20.54 -12.34
N GLU A 146 -23.01 -21.80 -12.69
CA GLU A 146 -23.40 -22.21 -14.03
C GLU A 146 -24.61 -23.11 -13.91
N ASP A 147 -25.59 -22.82 -14.75
CA ASP A 147 -26.80 -23.62 -14.88
C ASP A 147 -27.25 -23.54 -16.34
N ARG A 148 -26.85 -24.54 -17.13
CA ARG A 148 -27.20 -24.61 -18.55
C ARG A 148 -27.53 -26.03 -18.97
N MET A 149 -28.34 -26.15 -20.02
CA MET A 149 -28.59 -27.40 -20.71
C MET A 149 -27.56 -27.60 -21.82
N LEU A 150 -27.06 -28.82 -21.96
CA LEU A 150 -26.19 -29.27 -23.04
C LEU A 150 -26.90 -30.37 -23.81
N GLU A 151 -26.95 -30.22 -25.13
CA GLU A 151 -27.46 -31.23 -26.05
C GLU A 151 -26.30 -32.12 -26.50
N ILE A 152 -26.46 -33.43 -26.38
CA ILE A 152 -25.47 -34.42 -26.80
C ILE A 152 -26.05 -35.21 -27.97
N LYS A 153 -25.35 -35.21 -29.10
CA LYS A 153 -25.82 -35.84 -30.33
C LYS A 153 -25.88 -37.37 -30.21
N PRO A 154 -26.76 -38.04 -30.97
CA PRO A 154 -26.80 -39.49 -31.06
C PRO A 154 -25.43 -40.10 -31.34
N HIS A 155 -25.13 -41.23 -30.70
CA HIS A 155 -23.89 -41.99 -30.91
C HIS A 155 -22.62 -41.16 -30.75
N THR A 156 -22.60 -40.25 -29.77
CA THR A 156 -21.42 -39.43 -29.46
C THR A 156 -20.99 -39.51 -28.00
N HIS A 157 -19.71 -39.24 -27.78
CA HIS A 157 -19.11 -38.92 -26.51
C HIS A 157 -18.89 -37.41 -26.44
N SER A 158 -19.47 -36.74 -25.46
CA SER A 158 -19.24 -35.32 -25.17
C SER A 158 -18.57 -35.13 -23.82
N TRP A 159 -17.46 -34.40 -23.81
CA TRP A 159 -16.74 -34.07 -22.59
C TRP A 159 -16.26 -32.64 -22.64
N GLY A 160 -16.07 -32.06 -21.48
CA GLY A 160 -15.57 -30.70 -21.38
C GLY A 160 -15.12 -30.39 -19.98
N TYR A 161 -14.32 -29.34 -19.89
CA TYR A 161 -13.82 -28.85 -18.61
C TYR A 161 -13.69 -27.34 -18.66
N LYS A 162 -13.81 -26.74 -17.48
CA LYS A 162 -13.50 -25.33 -17.28
C LYS A 162 -12.30 -25.21 -16.40
N HIS A 163 -11.41 -24.31 -16.76
CA HIS A 163 -10.22 -23.98 -15.99
C HIS A 163 -10.31 -22.54 -15.50
N LEU A 164 -10.05 -22.36 -14.22
CA LEU A 164 -9.93 -21.08 -13.56
C LEU A 164 -8.47 -20.64 -13.64
N LEU A 165 -8.19 -19.58 -14.40
CA LEU A 165 -6.88 -18.96 -14.40
C LEU A 165 -6.79 -17.97 -13.25
N MET A 166 -5.83 -18.18 -12.36
CA MET A 166 -5.53 -17.29 -11.24
C MET A 166 -4.12 -16.76 -11.37
N LYS A 167 -3.89 -15.57 -10.83
CA LYS A 167 -2.56 -14.99 -10.70
C LYS A 167 -2.30 -14.59 -9.28
N ARG A 168 -1.17 -15.05 -8.78
CA ARG A 168 -0.65 -14.71 -7.46
C ARG A 168 0.75 -14.16 -7.60
N GLY A 169 1.13 -13.34 -6.64
CA GLY A 169 2.46 -12.80 -6.60
C GLY A 169 2.60 -11.77 -5.50
N THR A 170 3.76 -11.14 -5.49
CA THR A 170 4.10 -10.09 -4.54
C THR A 170 4.47 -8.84 -5.32
N ALA A 171 3.90 -7.71 -4.95
CA ALA A 171 4.33 -6.42 -5.43
C ALA A 171 4.90 -5.61 -4.27
N TYR A 172 6.00 -4.90 -4.49
CA TYR A 172 6.49 -3.89 -3.56
C TYR A 172 6.02 -2.53 -4.03
N TRP A 173 5.68 -1.68 -3.07
CA TRP A 173 5.28 -0.31 -3.36
C TRP A 173 6.12 0.65 -2.52
N THR A 174 6.37 1.82 -3.08
CA THR A 174 7.01 2.95 -2.38
C THR A 174 6.21 4.21 -2.63
N GLN A 175 5.95 4.96 -1.56
CA GLN A 175 5.32 6.28 -1.60
C GLN A 175 6.27 7.29 -0.94
N SER A 176 6.62 8.34 -1.70
CA SER A 176 7.32 9.48 -1.14
C SER A 176 6.32 10.38 -0.39
N CYS A 177 6.70 10.87 0.78
CA CYS A 177 5.94 11.82 1.57
C CYS A 177 6.79 13.07 1.79
N GLN A 178 6.22 14.25 1.61
CA GLN A 178 6.88 15.52 1.91
C GLN A 178 6.45 16.02 3.27
N TYR A 179 7.42 16.38 4.12
CA TYR A 179 7.16 17.16 5.33
C TYR A 179 7.56 18.60 5.04
N ILE A 180 6.62 19.51 5.26
CA ILE A 180 6.78 20.94 5.00
C ILE A 180 6.54 21.68 6.30
N GLY A 181 7.46 22.57 6.66
CA GLY A 181 7.28 23.49 7.79
C GLY A 181 8.53 23.67 8.62
N ALA A 182 8.32 23.99 9.89
CA ALA A 182 9.34 24.34 10.86
C ALA A 182 9.08 23.68 12.21
N ALA A 183 10.10 23.75 13.07
CA ALA A 183 9.95 23.54 14.50
C ALA A 183 10.03 24.87 15.23
N GLY A 184 9.12 25.09 16.17
CA GLY A 184 9.22 26.15 17.17
C GLY A 184 10.01 25.66 18.37
N ILE A 185 11.16 26.27 18.64
CA ILE A 185 12.07 25.93 19.73
C ILE A 185 12.15 27.11 20.68
N LEU A 186 11.74 26.91 21.93
CA LEU A 186 11.88 27.90 22.99
C LEU A 186 13.03 27.52 23.90
N LEU A 187 14.02 28.41 23.97
CA LEU A 187 15.20 28.27 24.81
C LEU A 187 15.12 29.22 26.00
N LEU A 188 15.56 28.74 27.16
CA LEU A 188 15.73 29.51 28.38
C LEU A 188 17.17 29.99 28.50
N ASP A 189 17.29 31.30 28.68
CA ASP A 189 18.52 32.03 28.93
C ASP A 189 18.37 32.79 30.26
N GLY A 190 18.75 32.12 31.36
CA GLY A 190 18.36 32.53 32.71
C GLY A 190 16.84 32.58 32.86
N ASN A 191 16.30 33.77 33.17
CA ASN A 191 14.85 34.02 33.29
C ASN A 191 14.20 34.52 31.99
N LYS A 192 14.94 34.63 30.89
CA LYS A 192 14.42 35.08 29.59
C LYS A 192 14.15 33.88 28.70
N MET A 193 13.01 33.91 27.99
CA MET A 193 12.73 32.95 26.92
C MET A 193 13.12 33.56 25.57
N ARG A 194 13.82 32.79 24.75
CA ARG A 194 14.14 33.13 23.36
C ARG A 194 13.48 32.13 22.42
N LEU A 195 12.83 32.67 21.40
CA LEU A 195 12.17 31.88 20.36
C LEU A 195 13.12 31.66 19.18
N HIS A 196 13.16 30.42 18.70
CA HIS A 196 13.79 30.02 17.45
C HIS A 196 12.77 29.27 16.59
N ILE A 197 12.43 29.82 15.42
CA ILE A 197 11.69 29.10 14.38
C ILE A 197 12.73 28.60 13.38
N VAL A 198 12.82 27.27 13.21
CA VAL A 198 13.81 26.65 12.34
C VAL A 198 13.12 25.70 11.37
N TYR A 199 13.30 25.93 10.07
CA TYR A 199 12.70 25.11 9.03
C TYR A 199 13.26 23.68 9.04
N LEU A 200 12.43 22.70 8.68
CA LEU A 200 12.81 21.28 8.79
C LEU A 200 14.05 20.92 7.97
N GLY A 201 14.18 21.42 6.74
CA GLY A 201 15.36 21.19 5.91
C GLY A 201 16.63 21.80 6.52
N GLU A 202 16.53 22.94 7.23
CA GLU A 202 17.66 23.49 7.99
C GLU A 202 18.04 22.57 9.16
N ILE A 203 17.07 22.10 9.95
CA ILE A 203 17.31 21.13 11.04
C ILE A 203 18.07 19.91 10.49
N PHE A 204 17.62 19.37 9.36
CA PHE A 204 18.24 18.21 8.72
C PHE A 204 19.67 18.49 8.26
N ASN A 205 19.88 19.62 7.59
CA ASN A 205 21.22 20.02 7.15
C ASN A 205 22.17 20.20 8.34
N ARG A 206 21.71 20.80 9.45
CA ARG A 206 22.53 20.98 10.65
C ARG A 206 22.85 19.65 11.33
N ILE A 207 21.90 18.73 11.44
CA ILE A 207 22.18 17.38 11.96
C ILE A 207 23.21 16.65 11.09
N LYS A 208 23.08 16.77 9.76
CA LYS A 208 23.99 16.11 8.82
C LYS A 208 25.40 16.72 8.82
N TYR A 209 25.50 18.04 8.73
CA TYR A 209 26.74 18.75 8.45
C TYR A 209 27.40 19.35 9.69
N ASP A 210 26.62 19.88 10.64
CA ASP A 210 27.16 20.51 11.86
C ASP A 210 27.35 19.47 12.98
N MET A 211 26.42 18.52 13.12
CA MET A 211 26.45 17.50 14.17
C MET A 211 27.11 16.18 13.73
N HIS A 212 27.25 15.94 12.42
CA HIS A 212 27.75 14.70 11.84
C HIS A 212 26.95 13.43 12.22
N GLU A 213 25.67 13.56 12.55
CA GLU A 213 24.80 12.45 13.00
C GLU A 213 23.86 11.96 11.88
N SER A 214 24.42 11.66 10.69
CA SER A 214 23.63 11.26 9.52
C SER A 214 22.77 10.01 9.73
N SER A 215 23.17 9.12 10.66
CA SER A 215 22.38 7.95 11.04
C SER A 215 21.02 8.32 11.65
N LEU A 216 20.86 9.50 12.24
CA LEU A 216 19.56 9.97 12.75
C LEU A 216 18.57 10.28 11.63
N LEU A 217 19.06 10.54 10.41
CA LEU A 217 18.24 10.94 9.26
C LEU A 217 17.94 9.77 8.31
N GLU A 218 18.29 8.54 8.71
CA GLU A 218 17.99 7.34 7.93
C GLU A 218 16.47 7.21 7.64
N GLY A 219 16.12 6.98 6.38
CA GLY A 219 14.73 6.96 5.89
C GLY A 219 14.21 8.30 5.36
N TYR A 220 14.97 9.38 5.55
CA TYR A 220 14.65 10.70 5.01
C TYR A 220 15.66 11.14 3.93
N LYS A 221 15.23 12.05 3.06
CA LYS A 221 16.06 12.72 2.05
C LYS A 221 15.85 14.23 2.16
N SER A 222 16.94 14.99 2.29
CA SER A 222 16.87 16.45 2.22
C SER A 222 16.61 16.88 0.78
N THR A 223 15.79 17.92 0.61
CA THR A 223 15.62 18.58 -0.69
C THR A 223 16.52 19.81 -0.79
N SER A 224 16.65 20.39 -1.97
CA SER A 224 17.33 21.69 -2.16
C SER A 224 16.56 22.85 -1.53
N ARG A 225 15.30 22.65 -1.15
CA ARG A 225 14.47 23.62 -0.43
C ARG A 225 14.60 23.42 1.08
N SER A 226 14.88 24.51 1.80
CA SER A 226 15.18 24.47 3.25
C SER A 226 13.98 24.14 4.14
N ASP A 227 12.76 24.19 3.62
CA ASP A 227 11.50 23.91 4.32
C ASP A 227 10.96 22.50 4.07
N ILE A 228 11.52 21.76 3.12
CA ILE A 228 10.99 20.46 2.67
C ILE A 228 11.99 19.34 2.91
N ILE A 229 11.52 18.27 3.54
CA ILE A 229 12.19 16.98 3.61
C ILE A 229 11.29 15.90 3.00
N LEU A 230 11.90 14.95 2.30
CA LEU A 230 11.21 13.79 1.76
C LEU A 230 11.45 12.59 2.66
N ALA A 231 10.46 11.72 2.71
CA ALA A 231 10.47 10.54 3.53
C ALA A 231 9.79 9.42 2.75
N ASN A 232 10.49 8.30 2.58
CA ASN A 232 9.96 7.20 1.77
C ASN A 232 9.34 6.16 2.68
N VAL A 233 8.10 5.81 2.36
CA VAL A 233 7.35 4.74 3.00
C VAL A 233 7.24 3.63 1.99
N SER A 234 7.51 2.40 2.41
CA SER A 234 7.37 1.26 1.52
C SER A 234 6.61 0.13 2.18
N GLY A 235 6.29 -0.87 1.36
CA GLY A 235 5.57 -2.03 1.81
C GLY A 235 5.49 -3.10 0.74
N SER A 236 4.75 -4.16 1.05
CA SER A 236 4.44 -5.20 0.09
C SER A 236 2.93 -5.37 -0.05
N LEU A 237 2.54 -5.97 -1.17
CA LEU A 237 1.22 -6.45 -1.48
C LEU A 237 1.38 -7.89 -1.92
N ASP A 238 0.91 -8.82 -1.10
CA ASP A 238 0.73 -10.21 -1.50
C ASP A 238 -0.68 -10.37 -2.02
N TYR A 239 -0.82 -10.78 -3.28
CA TYR A 239 -2.11 -10.86 -3.95
C TYR A 239 -2.38 -12.24 -4.52
N ASN A 240 -3.65 -12.59 -4.56
CA ASN A 240 -4.18 -13.74 -5.29
C ASN A 240 -5.52 -13.34 -5.90
N TYR A 241 -5.57 -13.26 -7.23
CA TYR A 241 -6.76 -12.84 -7.95
C TYR A 241 -7.09 -13.76 -9.12
N PHE A 242 -8.35 -13.77 -9.50
CA PHE A 242 -8.85 -14.49 -10.66
C PHE A 242 -8.61 -13.67 -11.94
N ILE A 243 -8.12 -14.29 -13.01
CA ILE A 243 -7.97 -13.63 -14.31
C ILE A 243 -9.18 -13.92 -15.18
N LYS A 244 -9.44 -15.19 -15.51
CA LYS A 244 -10.51 -15.60 -16.43
C LYS A 244 -10.86 -17.06 -16.28
N LEU A 245 -12.06 -17.42 -16.73
CA LEU A 245 -12.53 -18.79 -16.83
C LEU A 245 -12.40 -19.22 -18.29
N ASN A 246 -11.55 -20.21 -18.57
CA ASN A 246 -11.46 -20.82 -19.90
C ASN A 246 -12.39 -22.04 -19.93
N GLU A 247 -13.12 -22.21 -21.02
CA GLU A 247 -13.97 -23.37 -21.26
C GLU A 247 -13.45 -24.15 -22.47
N TYR A 248 -13.37 -25.47 -22.31
CA TYR A 248 -13.02 -26.40 -23.37
C TYR A 248 -14.12 -27.45 -23.43
N ALA A 249 -14.75 -27.59 -24.59
CA ALA A 249 -15.84 -28.55 -24.82
C ALA A 249 -15.56 -29.31 -26.12
N TYR A 250 -15.81 -30.60 -26.07
CA TYR A 250 -15.51 -31.54 -27.16
C TYR A 250 -16.68 -32.51 -27.33
N GLU A 251 -16.84 -32.99 -28.55
CA GLU A 251 -17.81 -34.02 -28.89
C GLU A 251 -17.25 -34.85 -30.05
N LYS A 252 -17.26 -36.18 -29.93
CA LYS A 252 -16.79 -37.09 -30.98
C LYS A 252 -17.74 -38.28 -31.15
N PRO A 253 -17.79 -38.92 -32.32
CA PRO A 253 -18.51 -40.18 -32.50
C PRO A 253 -18.01 -41.26 -31.54
N LEU A 254 -18.91 -42.14 -31.09
CA LEU A 254 -18.51 -43.37 -30.40
C LEU A 254 -17.85 -44.31 -31.40
N ASP A 255 -16.74 -44.93 -31.00
CA ASP A 255 -16.17 -46.02 -31.78
C ASP A 255 -17.09 -47.24 -31.62
N ASP A 256 -17.52 -47.83 -32.74
CA ASP A 256 -18.40 -49.02 -32.80
C ASP A 256 -17.82 -50.24 -32.06
#